data_AF-A0A397UBK2-F1
#
_entry.id   AF-A0A397UBK2-F1
#
_cell.length_a   1.000
_cell.length_b   1.000
_cell.length_c   1.000
_cell.angle_alpha   90.00
_cell.angle_beta   90.00
_cell.angle_gamma   90.00
#
_symmetry.space_group_name_H-M   'P 1'
#
loop_
_entity.id
_entity.type
_entity.pdbx_description
1 polymer ?
#
loop_
_entity_poly.entity_id
_entity_poly.type
_entity_poly.pdbx_seq_one_letter_code
_entity_poly.pdbx_strand_id
1 'polypeptide(L)'
;MINLKFGGNGWNIGRKQNYVMMTVCLLNEGKKVLKPKNQYCICLYIGQEKYDTLMKVGRIFEHELFDFKNNSFLDSDSIQWVVELYFCGDWMFMYIIMGLNAPNTKYFCLYCNCDAEPQWDMDQIWLNTGNSKRPGLRSRDKRMLVTSFTARKGRLNQNECRKLKKSVKEDLALYIQQPGWMAYEKLKQLRTVLRQSQLTDQEIYQYKINAENWIRTFCHPSQGSINSLQKCGLYKKSDVTSYMHIFAKHISLFMQQLKTEGLSLKIFSTSGIEKKNHEQVRLFFGGKGGSKKNSVVYDIMSFKNQHLFYLMNNTPTKITIQNINVNNKNDKENLLN
;
A
#
# COMPACT_ATOMS: atom_id res chain seq x y z
N MET A 1 -1.67 -24.23 0.68
CA MET A 1 -2.42 -22.97 0.92
C MET A 1 -1.82 -21.86 0.07
N ILE A 2 -2.68 -21.06 -0.57
CA ILE A 2 -2.34 -19.94 -1.47
C ILE A 2 -2.79 -18.65 -0.80
N ASN A 3 -1.90 -17.68 -0.63
CA ASN A 3 -2.20 -16.39 -0.02
C ASN A 3 -2.18 -15.31 -1.11
N LEU A 4 -3.35 -14.74 -1.43
CA LEU A 4 -3.50 -13.70 -2.45
C LEU A 4 -3.68 -12.34 -1.81
N LYS A 5 -2.90 -11.36 -2.26
CA LYS A 5 -3.06 -9.95 -1.88
C LYS A 5 -3.65 -9.15 -3.03
N PHE A 6 -4.81 -8.55 -2.78
CA PHE A 6 -5.47 -7.58 -3.64
C PHE A 6 -5.01 -6.18 -3.28
N GLY A 7 -4.65 -5.39 -4.29
CA GLY A 7 -4.21 -4.02 -4.14
C GLY A 7 -4.88 -3.12 -5.16
N GLY A 8 -5.16 -1.88 -4.77
CA GLY A 8 -5.62 -0.84 -5.68
C GLY A 8 -4.76 0.41 -5.57
N ASN A 9 -4.61 1.11 -6.69
CA ASN A 9 -3.99 2.44 -6.71
C ASN A 9 -4.58 3.27 -7.86
N GLY A 10 -5.11 4.43 -7.51
CA GLY A 10 -5.55 5.47 -8.42
C GLY A 10 -4.41 6.38 -8.81
N TRP A 11 -4.38 6.80 -10.08
CA TRP A 11 -3.32 7.68 -10.56
C TRP A 11 -3.80 8.64 -11.64
N ASN A 12 -3.18 9.81 -11.63
CA ASN A 12 -3.46 10.90 -12.56
C ASN A 12 -2.35 10.99 -13.60
N ILE A 13 -2.66 10.76 -14.87
CA ILE A 13 -1.72 10.93 -15.98
C ILE A 13 -1.79 12.37 -16.45
N GLY A 14 -0.80 13.16 -16.02
CA GLY A 14 -0.49 14.47 -16.57
C GLY A 14 -1.71 15.37 -16.75
N ARG A 15 -2.47 15.67 -15.69
CA ARG A 15 -3.66 16.55 -15.70
C ARG A 15 -4.77 16.19 -16.72
N LYS A 16 -4.62 15.16 -17.54
CA LYS A 16 -5.49 14.85 -18.68
C LYS A 16 -6.44 13.69 -18.39
N GLN A 17 -6.01 12.66 -17.68
CA GLN A 17 -6.87 11.50 -17.41
C GLN A 17 -6.50 10.74 -16.15
N ASN A 18 -7.50 10.37 -15.36
CA ASN A 18 -7.35 9.50 -14.19
C ASN A 18 -7.69 8.06 -14.58
N TYR A 19 -6.96 7.12 -14.00
CA TYR A 19 -7.23 5.70 -14.12
C TYR A 19 -6.95 5.03 -12.78
N VAL A 20 -7.63 3.91 -12.56
CA VAL A 20 -7.45 3.09 -11.37
C VAL A 20 -7.03 1.71 -11.81
N MET A 21 -5.96 1.21 -11.19
CA MET A 21 -5.44 -0.13 -11.42
C MET A 21 -5.65 -0.98 -10.18
N MET A 22 -6.23 -2.16 -10.38
CA MET A 22 -6.30 -3.19 -9.36
C MET A 22 -5.35 -4.33 -9.74
N THR A 23 -4.62 -4.81 -8.76
CA THR A 23 -3.62 -5.86 -8.91
C THR A 23 -3.79 -6.95 -7.87
N VAL A 24 -3.36 -8.15 -8.22
CA VAL A 24 -3.21 -9.30 -7.34
C VAL A 24 -1.75 -9.71 -7.31
N CYS A 25 -1.25 -10.16 -6.17
CA CYS A 25 0.02 -10.86 -6.09
C CYS A 25 -0.04 -12.05 -5.14
N LEU A 26 0.78 -13.05 -5.41
CA LEU A 26 0.91 -14.27 -4.62
C LEU A 26 1.89 -14.04 -3.45
N LEU A 27 1.37 -13.91 -2.23
CA LEU A 27 2.18 -13.64 -1.03
C LEU A 27 3.18 -14.77 -0.72
N ASN A 28 2.90 -15.99 -1.17
CA ASN A 28 3.84 -17.12 -1.08
C ASN A 28 5.18 -16.84 -1.79
N GLU A 29 5.24 -15.90 -2.74
CA GLU A 29 6.49 -15.50 -3.41
C GLU A 29 7.37 -14.56 -2.55
N GLY A 30 6.93 -14.23 -1.33
CA GLY A 30 7.67 -13.43 -0.36
C GLY A 30 8.06 -12.06 -0.90
N LYS A 31 9.34 -11.70 -0.82
CA LYS A 31 9.82 -10.36 -1.25
C LYS A 31 9.65 -10.09 -2.75
N LYS A 32 9.43 -11.12 -3.59
CA LYS A 32 9.23 -10.93 -5.03
C LYS A 32 7.97 -10.10 -5.30
N VAL A 33 6.95 -10.15 -4.45
CA VAL A 33 5.71 -9.37 -4.60
C VAL A 33 5.95 -7.86 -4.62
N LEU A 34 7.07 -7.37 -4.08
CA LEU A 34 7.42 -5.94 -4.11
C LEU A 34 7.90 -5.48 -5.50
N LYS A 35 8.09 -6.40 -6.44
CA LYS A 35 8.52 -6.11 -7.82
C LYS A 35 7.29 -5.92 -8.73
N PRO A 36 7.30 -4.94 -9.65
CA PRO A 36 6.22 -4.69 -10.60
C PRO A 36 5.75 -5.90 -11.41
N LYS A 37 6.68 -6.80 -11.76
CA LYS A 37 6.38 -8.01 -12.55
C LYS A 37 5.54 -9.04 -11.79
N ASN A 38 5.59 -9.03 -10.46
CA ASN A 38 4.82 -9.92 -9.58
C ASN A 38 3.51 -9.28 -9.09
N GLN A 39 3.18 -8.09 -9.60
CA GLN A 39 1.90 -7.42 -9.38
C GLN A 39 1.04 -7.65 -10.63
N TYR A 40 0.19 -8.67 -10.64
CA TYR A 40 -0.65 -9.03 -11.78
C TYR A 40 -1.86 -8.11 -11.84
N CYS A 41 -2.09 -7.46 -12.97
CA CYS A 41 -3.21 -6.53 -13.08
C CYS A 41 -4.47 -7.31 -13.47
N ILE A 42 -5.51 -7.15 -12.68
CA ILE A 42 -6.80 -7.82 -12.87
C ILE A 42 -7.87 -6.85 -13.40
N CYS A 43 -7.73 -5.55 -13.09
CA CYS A 43 -8.63 -4.53 -13.58
C CYS A 43 -7.89 -3.22 -13.83
N LEU A 44 -8.24 -2.55 -14.93
CA LEU A 44 -7.79 -1.22 -15.27
C LEU A 44 -8.97 -0.46 -15.87
N TYR A 45 -9.34 0.66 -15.27
CA TYR A 45 -10.44 1.48 -15.80
C TYR A 45 -10.12 2.97 -15.75
N ILE A 46 -10.74 3.70 -16.66
CA ILE A 46 -10.66 5.17 -16.72
C ILE A 46 -11.63 5.75 -15.71
N GLY A 47 -11.14 6.63 -14.85
CA GLY A 47 -11.97 7.28 -13.84
C GLY A 47 -11.19 7.63 -12.59
N GLN A 48 -11.92 8.18 -11.63
CA GLN A 48 -11.42 8.44 -10.29
C GLN A 48 -11.80 7.27 -9.37
N GLU A 49 -11.07 7.14 -8.27
CA GLU A 49 -11.45 6.28 -7.15
C GLU A 49 -12.73 6.80 -6.51
N LYS A 50 -13.87 6.37 -7.06
CA LYS A 50 -15.20 6.64 -6.54
C LYS A 50 -15.84 5.34 -6.10
N TYR A 51 -16.58 5.40 -5.00
CA TYR A 51 -17.23 4.23 -4.43
C TYR A 51 -18.12 3.50 -5.41
N ASP A 52 -19.02 4.21 -6.09
CA ASP A 52 -19.98 3.58 -7.00
C ASP A 52 -19.28 2.84 -8.14
N THR A 53 -18.18 3.39 -8.66
CA THR A 53 -17.37 2.75 -9.69
C THR A 53 -16.64 1.53 -9.14
N LEU A 54 -15.99 1.66 -7.98
CA LEU A 54 -15.29 0.54 -7.34
C LEU A 54 -16.25 -0.57 -6.91
N MET A 55 -17.48 -0.24 -6.50
CA MET A 55 -18.51 -1.22 -6.19
C MET A 55 -18.95 -1.98 -7.44
N LYS A 56 -19.20 -1.27 -8.55
CA LYS A 56 -19.52 -1.92 -9.83
C LYS A 56 -18.40 -2.84 -10.30
N VAL A 57 -17.15 -2.38 -10.20
CA VAL A 57 -15.97 -3.19 -10.55
C VAL A 57 -15.82 -4.37 -9.60
N GLY A 58 -16.00 -4.16 -8.29
CA GLY A 58 -15.92 -5.21 -7.28
C GLY A 58 -16.96 -6.32 -7.51
N ARG A 59 -18.17 -5.97 -7.91
CA ARG A 59 -19.23 -6.92 -8.26
C ARG A 59 -18.87 -7.84 -9.43
N ILE A 60 -18.01 -7.39 -10.36
CA ILE A 60 -17.55 -8.22 -11.47
C ILE A 60 -16.76 -9.42 -10.95
N PHE A 61 -15.93 -9.22 -9.93
CA PHE A 61 -15.07 -10.26 -9.37
C PHE A 61 -15.66 -10.90 -8.10
N GLU A 62 -16.80 -10.42 -7.60
CA GLU A 62 -17.37 -10.85 -6.32
C GLU A 62 -17.65 -12.35 -6.29
N HIS A 63 -18.27 -12.88 -7.35
CA HIS A 63 -18.55 -14.30 -7.48
C HIS A 63 -17.27 -15.13 -7.52
N GLU A 64 -16.31 -14.76 -8.37
CA GLU A 64 -15.02 -15.46 -8.50
C GLU A 64 -14.24 -15.47 -7.17
N LEU A 65 -14.23 -14.34 -6.46
CA LEU A 65 -13.55 -14.22 -5.15
C LEU A 65 -14.26 -15.03 -4.07
N PHE A 66 -15.60 -15.05 -4.09
CA PHE A 66 -16.40 -15.86 -3.17
C PHE A 66 -16.15 -17.35 -3.41
N ASP A 67 -16.11 -17.76 -4.68
CA ASP A 67 -15.77 -19.12 -5.07
C ASP A 67 -14.36 -19.48 -4.63
N PHE A 68 -13.34 -18.65 -4.89
CA PHE A 68 -11.97 -18.96 -4.42
C PHE A 68 -11.87 -19.08 -2.89
N LYS A 69 -12.64 -18.28 -2.15
CA LYS A 69 -12.59 -18.29 -0.69
C LYS A 69 -13.26 -19.53 -0.10
N ASN A 70 -14.37 -19.97 -0.68
CA ASN A 70 -15.20 -21.04 -0.11
C ASN A 70 -14.92 -22.40 -0.75
N ASN A 71 -14.54 -22.40 -2.02
CA ASN A 71 -14.21 -23.57 -2.80
C ASN A 71 -12.70 -23.56 -3.01
N SER A 72 -12.03 -24.58 -2.46
CA SER A 72 -10.61 -24.80 -2.73
C SER A 72 -10.33 -24.93 -4.22
N PHE A 73 -9.18 -24.45 -4.66
CA PHE A 73 -8.72 -24.56 -6.04
C PHE A 73 -8.03 -25.91 -6.29
N LEU A 74 -8.44 -26.67 -7.30
CA LEU A 74 -7.73 -27.88 -7.76
C LEU A 74 -6.80 -27.53 -8.92
N ASP A 75 -5.53 -27.92 -8.81
CA ASP A 75 -4.58 -27.78 -9.92
C ASP A 75 -4.60 -28.98 -10.87
N SER A 76 -3.74 -28.94 -11.90
CA SER A 76 -3.60 -30.02 -12.90
C SER A 76 -3.21 -31.36 -12.30
N ASP A 77 -2.58 -31.34 -11.13
CA ASP A 77 -2.09 -32.52 -10.42
C ASP A 77 -3.09 -32.99 -9.36
N SER A 78 -4.33 -32.46 -9.41
CA SER A 78 -5.41 -32.73 -8.45
C SER A 78 -5.07 -32.34 -7.01
N ILE A 79 -4.12 -31.42 -6.80
CA ILE A 79 -3.80 -30.90 -5.48
C ILE A 79 -4.82 -29.82 -5.11
N GLN A 80 -5.42 -29.97 -3.95
CA GLN A 80 -6.41 -29.05 -3.41
C GLN A 80 -5.73 -27.91 -2.63
N TRP A 81 -5.91 -26.69 -3.13
CA TRP A 81 -5.35 -25.48 -2.55
C TRP A 81 -6.42 -24.62 -1.90
N VAL A 82 -6.32 -24.44 -0.58
CA VAL A 82 -7.09 -23.42 0.14
C VAL A 82 -6.54 -22.03 -0.19
N VAL A 83 -7.41 -21.11 -0.61
CA VAL A 83 -7.05 -19.73 -0.95
C VAL A 83 -7.43 -18.79 0.19
N GLU A 84 -6.45 -18.05 0.71
CA GLU A 84 -6.68 -16.95 1.64
C GLU A 84 -6.55 -15.61 0.92
N LEU A 85 -7.51 -14.71 1.18
CA LEU A 85 -7.56 -13.38 0.59
C LEU A 85 -7.13 -12.31 1.59
N TYR A 86 -6.28 -11.42 1.12
CA TYR A 86 -5.84 -10.23 1.85
C TYR A 86 -6.07 -8.99 1.00
N PHE A 87 -6.55 -7.92 1.62
CA PHE A 87 -6.77 -6.66 0.93
C PHE A 87 -5.78 -5.61 1.43
N CYS A 88 -5.16 -4.90 0.50
CA CYS A 88 -4.29 -3.78 0.79
C CYS A 88 -4.67 -2.58 -0.07
N GLY A 89 -4.38 -1.40 0.44
CA GLY A 89 -4.65 -0.18 -0.29
C GLY A 89 -4.13 1.02 0.46
N ASP A 90 -4.18 2.14 -0.24
CA ASP A 90 -4.12 3.38 0.49
C ASP A 90 -5.38 3.56 1.35
N TRP A 91 -5.27 4.45 2.32
CA TRP A 91 -6.33 4.65 3.28
C TRP A 91 -7.63 5.18 2.66
N MET A 92 -7.55 6.05 1.65
CA MET A 92 -8.74 6.56 0.99
C MET A 92 -9.43 5.44 0.22
N PHE A 93 -8.66 4.66 -0.52
CA PHE A 93 -9.10 3.45 -1.20
C PHE A 93 -9.76 2.46 -0.22
N MET A 94 -9.19 2.28 0.97
CA MET A 94 -9.72 1.36 1.97
C MET A 94 -11.05 1.82 2.56
N TYR A 95 -11.23 3.12 2.81
CA TYR A 95 -12.53 3.65 3.22
C TYR A 95 -13.58 3.40 2.15
N ILE A 96 -13.21 3.68 0.90
CA ILE A 96 -14.11 3.48 -0.22
C ILE A 96 -14.53 2.01 -0.30
N ILE A 97 -13.59 1.05 -0.31
CA ILE A 97 -13.95 -0.38 -0.33
C ILE A 97 -14.82 -0.78 0.87
N MET A 98 -14.56 -0.23 2.05
CA MET A 98 -15.35 -0.54 3.26
C MET A 98 -16.72 0.14 3.30
N GLY A 99 -17.07 0.93 2.27
CA GLY A 99 -18.36 1.63 2.18
C GLY A 99 -18.41 2.92 3.00
N LEU A 100 -17.26 3.56 3.22
CA LEU A 100 -17.13 4.78 3.99
C LEU A 100 -16.82 5.98 3.10
N ASN A 101 -17.49 7.10 3.37
CA ASN A 101 -17.40 8.30 2.54
C ASN A 101 -16.16 9.16 2.81
N ALA A 102 -15.65 9.20 4.05
CA ALA A 102 -14.49 10.04 4.38
C ALA A 102 -13.80 9.66 5.70
N PRO A 103 -12.48 9.90 5.82
CA PRO A 103 -11.68 9.61 7.03
C PRO A 103 -11.83 10.64 8.16
N ASN A 104 -12.42 11.80 7.91
CA ASN A 104 -12.60 12.89 8.90
C ASN A 104 -13.89 12.78 9.73
N THR A 105 -14.58 11.65 9.66
CA THR A 105 -15.85 11.42 10.34
C THR A 105 -15.61 11.03 11.81
N LYS A 106 -16.54 11.34 12.73
CA LYS A 106 -16.38 11.16 14.19
C LYS A 106 -15.82 9.80 14.57
N TYR A 107 -16.31 8.72 13.96
CA TYR A 107 -15.93 7.34 14.29
C TYR A 107 -14.80 6.81 13.39
N PHE A 108 -13.79 7.61 13.05
CA PHE A 108 -12.93 7.34 11.87
C PHE A 108 -12.36 5.92 11.82
N CYS A 109 -11.95 5.32 12.94
CA CYS A 109 -11.16 4.10 12.91
C CYS A 109 -11.94 2.91 12.33
N LEU A 110 -11.31 2.17 11.41
CA LEU A 110 -11.87 0.95 10.80
C LEU A 110 -11.84 -0.25 11.75
N TYR A 111 -10.85 -0.25 12.64
CA TYR A 111 -10.45 -1.43 13.43
C TYR A 111 -10.98 -1.37 14.87
N CYS A 112 -11.36 -0.20 15.36
CA CYS A 112 -11.87 -0.08 16.72
C CYS A 112 -12.90 1.05 16.88
N ASN A 113 -13.56 1.07 18.04
CA ASN A 113 -14.58 2.06 18.43
C ASN A 113 -14.02 3.41 18.90
N CYS A 114 -12.83 3.79 18.43
CA CYS A 114 -12.24 5.09 18.74
C CYS A 114 -13.00 6.21 18.00
N ASP A 115 -13.32 7.26 18.75
CA ASP A 115 -13.92 8.48 18.25
C ASP A 115 -12.80 9.53 18.02
N ALA A 116 -13.07 10.58 17.23
CA ALA A 116 -12.06 11.57 16.83
C ALA A 116 -11.49 12.39 18.01
N GLU A 117 -12.27 12.61 19.07
CA GLU A 117 -11.84 13.37 20.25
C GLU A 117 -10.75 12.65 21.06
N PRO A 118 -10.92 11.38 21.48
CA PRO A 118 -9.91 10.67 22.26
C PRO A 118 -8.80 10.03 21.40
N GLN A 119 -8.71 10.29 20.09
CA GLN A 119 -7.77 9.58 19.21
C GLN A 119 -6.29 9.74 19.58
N TRP A 120 -5.94 10.79 20.34
CA TRP A 120 -4.60 11.07 20.85
C TRP A 120 -4.26 10.27 22.11
N ASP A 121 -5.26 9.77 22.82
CA ASP A 121 -5.14 9.10 24.11
C ASP A 121 -4.59 7.68 23.91
N MET A 122 -3.33 7.48 24.30
CA MET A 122 -2.68 6.18 24.15
C MET A 122 -2.90 5.28 25.37
N ASP A 123 -3.61 5.72 26.40
CA ASP A 123 -3.91 4.92 27.60
C ASP A 123 -5.30 4.28 27.50
N GLN A 124 -6.17 4.83 26.65
CA GLN A 124 -7.42 4.18 26.27
C GLN A 124 -7.19 2.86 25.52
N ILE A 125 -7.93 1.85 25.95
CA ILE A 125 -7.95 0.53 25.36
C ILE A 125 -9.18 0.42 24.46
N TRP A 126 -8.95 0.22 23.17
CA TRP A 126 -10.01 -0.08 22.23
C TRP A 126 -9.83 -1.49 21.68
N LEU A 127 -10.88 -2.30 21.79
CA LEU A 127 -10.89 -3.64 21.24
C LEU A 127 -10.84 -3.59 19.70
N ASN A 128 -9.97 -4.40 19.10
CA ASN A 128 -9.85 -4.55 17.65
C ASN A 128 -10.97 -5.45 17.10
N THR A 129 -12.20 -4.96 17.22
CA THR A 129 -13.44 -5.66 16.84
C THR A 129 -14.14 -4.99 15.66
N GLY A 130 -13.48 -4.02 15.05
CA GLY A 130 -14.10 -3.07 14.13
C GLY A 130 -14.86 -1.97 14.87
N ASN A 131 -15.47 -1.06 14.11
CA ASN A 131 -16.28 0.02 14.66
C ASN A 131 -17.77 -0.35 14.64
N SER A 132 -18.32 -0.72 15.80
CA SER A 132 -19.74 -1.03 15.97
C SER A 132 -20.62 0.22 16.03
N LYS A 133 -20.04 1.38 16.36
CA LYS A 133 -20.76 2.67 16.39
C LYS A 133 -21.01 3.27 15.01
N ARG A 134 -20.56 2.62 13.93
CA ARG A 134 -20.81 3.05 12.55
C ARG A 134 -21.86 2.19 11.83
N PRO A 135 -23.04 2.75 11.55
CA PRO A 135 -23.97 2.18 10.57
C PRO A 135 -23.32 2.20 9.18
N GLY A 136 -23.42 1.09 8.43
CA GLY A 136 -23.01 1.02 7.02
C GLY A 136 -21.62 0.45 6.73
N LEU A 137 -20.83 0.08 7.74
CA LEU A 137 -19.58 -0.65 7.51
C LEU A 137 -19.91 -2.06 6.99
N ARG A 138 -19.65 -2.32 5.70
CA ARG A 138 -20.11 -3.55 5.04
C ARG A 138 -19.27 -4.79 5.34
N SER A 139 -18.02 -4.60 5.79
CA SER A 139 -17.13 -5.70 6.18
C SER A 139 -16.33 -5.31 7.42
N ARG A 140 -16.20 -6.27 8.35
CA ARG A 140 -15.35 -6.18 9.55
C ARG A 140 -14.15 -7.14 9.46
N ASP A 141 -13.81 -7.57 8.25
CA ASP A 141 -12.75 -8.55 8.05
C ASP A 141 -11.41 -8.00 8.53
N LYS A 142 -10.76 -8.74 9.43
CA LYS A 142 -9.51 -8.36 10.10
C LYS A 142 -8.31 -8.39 9.13
N ARG A 143 -8.46 -8.99 7.95
CA ARG A 143 -7.39 -9.11 6.93
C ARG A 143 -7.34 -7.97 5.90
N MET A 144 -7.99 -6.84 6.22
CA MET A 144 -7.84 -5.58 5.50
C MET A 144 -6.71 -4.75 6.10
N LEU A 145 -5.61 -4.62 5.37
CA LEU A 145 -4.41 -3.93 5.83
C LEU A 145 -4.28 -2.59 5.11
N VAL A 146 -4.37 -1.49 5.87
CA VAL A 146 -3.95 -0.20 5.35
C VAL A 146 -2.43 -0.17 5.32
N THR A 147 -1.85 0.05 4.14
CA THR A 147 -0.39 -0.07 3.93
C THR A 147 0.28 1.25 3.60
N SER A 148 -0.50 2.27 3.23
CA SER A 148 -0.01 3.64 3.07
C SER A 148 -0.16 4.42 4.39
N PHE A 149 0.84 4.32 5.27
CA PHE A 149 1.00 5.29 6.37
C PHE A 149 1.70 6.54 5.85
N THR A 150 1.24 7.06 4.72
CA THR A 150 1.52 8.44 4.35
C THR A 150 0.58 9.27 5.19
N ALA A 151 1.03 9.68 6.39
CA ALA A 151 0.63 10.98 6.89
C ALA A 151 0.77 11.90 5.69
N ARG A 152 -0.36 12.39 5.17
CA ARG A 152 -0.39 13.25 3.99
C ARG A 152 0.75 14.23 4.21
N LYS A 153 1.67 14.35 3.24
CA LYS A 153 2.77 15.34 3.24
C LYS A 153 2.28 16.79 3.52
N GLY A 154 0.97 17.01 3.65
CA GLY A 154 0.29 18.27 3.91
C GLY A 154 0.02 18.63 5.37
N ARG A 155 0.72 18.06 6.38
CA ARG A 155 0.77 18.70 7.72
C ARG A 155 2.17 18.98 8.25
N LEU A 156 3.18 18.19 7.87
CA LEU A 156 4.57 18.64 7.96
C LEU A 156 4.82 19.52 6.73
N ASN A 157 4.55 20.80 6.89
CA ASN A 157 4.56 21.81 5.84
C ASN A 157 5.84 21.64 4.98
N GLN A 158 5.71 21.09 3.78
CA GLN A 158 6.87 20.69 2.97
C GLN A 158 7.75 21.90 2.59
N ASN A 159 7.13 23.08 2.58
CA ASN A 159 7.79 24.37 2.42
C ASN A 159 8.50 24.83 3.69
N GLU A 160 8.03 24.52 4.89
CA GLU A 160 8.83 24.72 6.12
C GLU A 160 9.98 23.73 6.15
N CYS A 161 9.78 22.44 5.90
CA CYS A 161 10.90 21.49 5.85
C CYS A 161 11.94 21.86 4.76
N ARG A 162 11.52 22.43 3.62
CA ARG A 162 12.45 22.93 2.58
C ARG A 162 13.09 24.26 2.94
N LYS A 163 12.35 25.20 3.54
CA LYS A 163 12.90 26.48 4.04
C LYS A 163 13.88 26.25 5.19
N LEU A 164 13.54 25.36 6.13
CA LEU A 164 14.41 24.86 7.22
C LEU A 164 15.65 24.15 6.67
N LYS A 165 15.53 23.34 5.61
CA LYS A 165 16.71 22.75 4.93
C LYS A 165 17.60 23.78 4.22
N LYS A 166 17.04 24.93 3.82
CA LYS A 166 17.77 25.97 3.07
C LYS A 166 18.40 27.02 4.01
N SER A 167 17.87 27.21 5.22
CA SER A 167 18.41 28.12 6.25
C SER A 167 19.46 27.48 7.16
N VAL A 168 19.58 26.14 7.17
CA VAL A 168 20.48 25.40 8.09
C VAL A 168 21.73 24.96 7.35
N LYS A 169 22.63 25.91 7.08
CA LYS A 169 24.03 25.61 6.84
C LYS A 169 24.93 25.94 8.04
N GLU A 170 24.39 26.57 9.09
CA GLU A 170 25.23 27.16 10.13
C GLU A 170 25.02 26.67 11.58
N ASP A 171 23.95 25.95 11.96
CA ASP A 171 23.88 25.36 13.32
C ASP A 171 23.06 24.06 13.40
N LEU A 172 23.74 22.92 13.25
CA LEU A 172 23.14 21.57 13.33
C LEU A 172 22.64 21.23 14.74
N ALA A 173 23.29 21.76 15.79
CA ALA A 173 23.01 21.43 17.19
C ALA A 173 21.66 21.97 17.68
N LEU A 174 21.30 23.20 17.30
CA LEU A 174 20.00 23.81 17.59
C LEU A 174 18.86 23.12 16.83
N TYR A 175 19.12 22.61 15.62
CA TYR A 175 18.15 21.88 14.80
C TYR A 175 17.80 20.50 15.35
N ILE A 176 18.78 19.77 15.92
CA ILE A 176 18.57 18.44 16.51
C ILE A 176 17.67 18.50 17.76
N GLN A 177 17.70 19.61 18.49
CA GLN A 177 16.91 19.82 19.71
C GLN A 177 15.47 20.28 19.44
N GLN A 178 15.13 20.64 18.19
CA GLN A 178 13.77 21.04 17.85
C GLN A 178 12.83 19.84 17.98
N PRO A 179 11.75 19.93 18.78
CA PRO A 179 10.96 18.74 19.07
C PRO A 179 10.25 18.15 17.82
N GLY A 180 10.07 18.95 16.75
CA GLY A 180 9.51 18.49 15.48
C GLY A 180 10.47 17.57 14.71
N TRP A 181 11.77 17.83 14.81
CA TRP A 181 12.82 16.96 14.27
C TRP A 181 12.87 15.64 15.05
N MET A 182 12.78 15.69 16.39
CA MET A 182 12.72 14.48 17.21
C MET A 182 11.51 13.60 16.87
N ALA A 183 10.33 14.20 16.69
CA ALA A 183 9.13 13.48 16.29
C ALA A 183 9.28 12.84 14.90
N TYR A 184 9.96 13.52 13.97
CA TYR A 184 10.26 13.00 12.63
C TYR A 184 11.26 11.83 12.66
N GLU A 185 12.37 11.93 13.40
CA GLU A 185 13.36 10.86 13.50
C GLU A 185 12.79 9.62 14.22
N LYS A 186 11.98 9.80 15.28
CA LYS A 186 11.23 8.69 15.90
C LYS A 186 10.31 7.99 14.90
N LEU A 187 9.54 8.75 14.11
CA LEU A 187 8.68 8.16 13.06
C LEU A 187 9.50 7.40 12.00
N LYS A 188 10.67 7.92 11.62
CA LYS A 188 11.55 7.28 10.66
C LYS A 188 12.09 5.95 11.18
N GLN A 189 12.48 5.88 12.45
CA GLN A 189 12.86 4.63 13.12
C GLN A 189 11.70 3.63 13.18
N LEU A 190 10.50 4.07 13.56
CA LEU A 190 9.32 3.20 13.56
C LEU A 190 9.02 2.64 12.16
N ARG A 191 9.25 3.43 11.10
CA ARG A 191 9.08 2.99 9.71
C ARG A 191 10.13 1.99 9.24
N THR A 192 11.33 1.94 9.83
CA THR A 192 12.32 0.92 9.46
C THR A 192 11.89 -0.46 9.96
N VAL A 193 11.28 -0.53 11.15
CA VAL A 193 10.70 -1.76 11.72
C VAL A 193 9.66 -2.37 10.77
N LEU A 194 8.78 -1.54 10.18
CA LEU A 194 7.75 -2.01 9.23
C LEU A 194 8.34 -2.70 7.98
N ARG A 195 9.62 -2.47 7.69
CA ARG A 195 10.32 -3.02 6.51
C ARG A 195 11.16 -4.24 6.84
N GLN A 196 11.18 -4.68 8.10
CA GLN A 196 11.85 -5.92 8.49
C GLN A 196 11.00 -7.12 8.05
N SER A 197 11.67 -8.20 7.65
CA SER A 197 10.99 -9.40 7.12
C SER A 197 10.63 -10.41 8.20
N GLN A 198 11.30 -10.37 9.35
CA GLN A 198 11.04 -11.22 10.49
C GLN A 198 11.14 -10.34 11.73
N LEU A 199 10.15 -10.45 12.61
CA LEU A 199 10.06 -9.69 13.85
C LEU A 199 9.75 -10.67 14.98
N THR A 200 10.49 -10.58 16.07
CA THR A 200 10.20 -11.27 17.33
C THR A 200 9.03 -10.63 18.05
N ASP A 201 8.38 -11.34 18.98
CA ASP A 201 7.27 -10.76 19.76
C ASP A 201 7.74 -9.58 20.61
N GLN A 202 8.99 -9.65 21.09
CA GLN A 202 9.62 -8.57 21.83
C GLN A 202 9.82 -7.32 20.96
N GLU A 203 10.28 -7.46 19.70
CA GLU A 203 10.41 -6.33 18.78
C GLU A 203 9.05 -5.71 18.44
N ILE A 204 8.01 -6.53 18.26
CA ILE A 204 6.65 -6.04 17.99
C ILE A 204 6.09 -5.31 19.22
N TYR A 205 6.30 -5.85 20.42
CA TYR A 205 5.93 -5.21 21.67
C TYR A 205 6.65 -3.87 21.85
N GLN A 206 7.96 -3.85 21.59
CA GLN A 206 8.76 -2.62 21.66
C GLN A 206 8.30 -1.58 20.62
N TYR A 207 7.95 -2.02 19.41
CA TYR A 207 7.35 -1.15 18.40
C TYR A 207 6.07 -0.50 18.91
N LYS A 208 5.16 -1.27 19.52
CA LYS A 208 3.91 -0.73 20.11
C LYS A 208 4.21 0.37 21.12
N ILE A 209 5.06 0.09 22.10
CA ILE A 209 5.44 1.06 23.15
C ILE A 209 6.06 2.32 22.53
N ASN A 210 6.98 2.15 21.58
CA ASN A 210 7.64 3.27 20.92
C ASN A 210 6.67 4.11 20.08
N ALA A 211 5.70 3.47 19.40
CA ALA A 211 4.71 4.15 18.59
C ALA A 211 3.70 4.95 19.43
N GLU A 212 3.24 4.38 20.55
CA GLU A 212 2.38 5.10 21.50
C GLU A 212 3.14 6.28 22.14
N ASN A 213 4.40 6.07 22.56
CA ASN A 213 5.24 7.14 23.10
C ASN A 213 5.56 8.23 22.07
N TRP A 214 5.63 7.88 20.79
CA TRP A 214 5.74 8.87 19.72
C TRP A 214 4.51 9.78 19.66
N ILE A 215 3.28 9.26 19.80
CA ILE A 215 2.07 10.08 19.89
C ILE A 215 2.08 10.97 21.14
N ARG A 216 2.47 10.42 22.30
CA ARG A 216 2.61 11.19 23.54
C ARG A 216 3.60 12.35 23.37
N THR A 217 4.75 12.09 22.74
CA THR A 217 5.75 13.12 22.41
C THR A 217 5.19 14.16 21.43
N PHE A 218 4.45 13.72 20.42
CA PHE A 218 3.84 14.59 19.42
C PHE A 218 2.85 15.58 20.04
N CYS A 219 2.07 15.13 21.02
CA CYS A 219 1.05 15.93 21.71
C CYS A 219 1.58 16.66 22.96
N HIS A 220 2.89 16.65 23.22
CA HIS A 220 3.44 17.19 24.45
C HIS A 220 3.07 18.69 24.57
N PRO A 221 2.42 19.12 25.66
CA PRO A 221 2.02 20.51 25.83
C PRO A 221 3.24 21.41 26.00
N SER A 222 3.08 22.69 25.66
CA SER A 222 4.08 23.72 25.98
C SER A 222 4.23 23.85 27.49
N GLN A 223 5.46 23.87 28.00
CA GLN A 223 5.75 24.14 29.41
C GLN A 223 6.65 25.40 29.51
N GLY A 224 6.19 26.38 30.30
CA GLY A 224 6.92 27.63 30.61
C GLY A 224 5.97 28.78 30.97
N SER A 225 6.42 29.68 31.86
CA SER A 225 5.77 30.98 32.10
C SER A 225 6.30 32.00 31.07
N ILE A 226 5.58 33.10 30.86
CA ILE A 226 5.89 34.18 29.88
C ILE A 226 7.35 34.69 30.01
N ASN A 227 8.01 34.47 31.15
CA ASN A 227 9.33 35.02 31.48
C ASN A 227 10.46 33.98 31.55
N SER A 228 10.27 32.72 31.13
CA SER A 228 11.36 31.72 31.08
C SER A 228 11.42 30.97 29.74
N LEU A 229 12.59 30.41 29.42
CA LEU A 229 12.88 29.71 28.16
C LEU A 229 11.77 28.69 27.83
N GLN A 230 10.87 29.06 26.92
CA GLN A 230 9.61 28.37 26.67
C GLN A 230 9.89 27.04 25.95
N LYS A 231 9.62 25.89 26.59
CA LYS A 231 9.57 24.61 25.87
C LYS A 231 8.23 24.57 25.13
N CYS A 232 8.19 25.07 23.89
CA CYS A 232 6.99 24.98 23.05
C CYS A 232 6.61 23.51 22.79
N GLY A 233 5.35 23.18 23.09
CA GLY A 233 4.72 21.95 22.67
C GLY A 233 4.58 21.92 21.16
N LEU A 234 4.68 20.73 20.58
CA LEU A 234 4.82 20.59 19.13
C LEU A 234 3.51 20.77 18.38
N TYR A 235 2.51 20.00 18.80
CA TYR A 235 1.24 19.89 18.13
C TYR A 235 0.16 19.67 19.17
N LYS A 236 -1.06 20.11 18.85
CA LYS A 236 -2.22 19.93 19.71
C LYS A 236 -2.69 18.48 19.63
N LYS A 237 -3.39 18.04 20.67
CA LYS A 237 -4.10 16.74 20.68
C LYS A 237 -5.06 16.58 19.47
N SER A 238 -5.69 17.68 19.03
CA SER A 238 -6.53 17.75 17.84
C SER A 238 -5.78 17.53 16.51
N ASP A 239 -4.45 17.68 16.51
CA ASP A 239 -3.62 17.54 15.32
C ASP A 239 -3.22 16.08 15.05
N VAL A 240 -3.41 15.19 16.03
CA VAL A 240 -3.33 13.74 15.80
C VAL A 240 -4.29 13.41 14.67
N THR A 241 -3.83 12.59 13.75
CA THR A 241 -4.67 12.15 12.62
C THR A 241 -5.11 10.72 12.83
N SER A 242 -6.16 10.34 12.12
CA SER A 242 -6.62 8.95 12.04
C SER A 242 -5.49 7.97 11.71
N TYR A 243 -4.58 8.36 10.80
CA TYR A 243 -3.40 7.57 10.44
C TYR A 243 -2.46 7.33 11.62
N MET A 244 -2.27 8.35 12.45
CA MET A 244 -1.38 8.29 13.61
C MET A 244 -1.96 7.35 14.67
N HIS A 245 -3.28 7.43 14.91
CA HIS A 245 -3.97 6.49 15.79
C HIS A 245 -3.80 5.04 15.31
N ILE A 246 -4.06 4.76 14.02
CA ILE A 246 -3.94 3.39 13.51
C ILE A 246 -2.49 2.90 13.52
N PHE A 247 -1.54 3.77 13.21
CA PHE A 247 -0.11 3.45 13.28
C PHE A 247 0.31 3.05 14.69
N ALA A 248 -0.15 3.78 15.72
CA ALA A 248 0.23 3.48 17.10
C ALA A 248 -0.55 2.32 17.72
N LYS A 249 -1.85 2.18 17.42
CA LYS A 249 -2.73 1.21 18.09
C LYS A 249 -2.94 -0.11 17.37
N HIS A 250 -2.89 -0.14 16.04
CA HIS A 250 -3.29 -1.33 15.27
C HIS A 250 -2.15 -1.99 14.51
N ILE A 251 -1.08 -1.28 14.17
CA ILE A 251 0.00 -1.88 13.37
C ILE A 251 0.73 -3.01 14.10
N SER A 252 0.96 -2.88 15.41
CA SER A 252 1.56 -3.99 16.18
C SER A 252 0.64 -5.21 16.20
N LEU A 253 -0.69 -5.02 16.23
CA LEU A 253 -1.65 -6.13 16.18
C LEU A 253 -1.61 -6.83 14.81
N PHE A 254 -1.52 -6.06 13.73
CA PHE A 254 -1.34 -6.64 12.40
C PHE A 254 0.00 -7.36 12.24
N MET A 255 1.08 -6.84 12.83
CA MET A 255 2.35 -7.56 12.85
C MET A 255 2.24 -8.91 13.56
N GLN A 256 1.55 -8.97 14.71
CA GLN A 256 1.33 -10.20 15.45
C GLN A 256 0.50 -11.21 14.63
N GLN A 257 -0.62 -10.76 14.06
CA GLN A 257 -1.48 -11.60 13.22
C GLN A 257 -0.72 -12.17 12.01
N LEU A 258 -0.04 -11.31 11.26
CA LEU A 258 0.74 -11.73 10.10
C LEU A 258 1.86 -12.68 10.48
N LYS A 259 2.52 -12.45 11.63
CA LYS A 259 3.56 -13.34 12.14
C LYS A 259 3.01 -14.74 12.42
N THR A 260 1.81 -14.86 13.01
CA THR A 260 1.18 -16.17 13.23
C THR A 260 0.84 -16.91 11.93
N GLU A 261 0.66 -16.17 10.83
CA GLU A 261 0.42 -16.70 9.48
C GLU A 261 1.74 -16.94 8.69
N GLY A 262 2.91 -16.74 9.31
CA GLY A 262 4.22 -16.85 8.65
C GLY A 262 4.50 -15.72 7.64
N LEU A 263 3.74 -14.62 7.72
CA LEU A 263 3.84 -13.45 6.85
C LEU A 263 4.49 -12.27 7.59
N SER A 264 4.85 -11.22 6.83
CA SER A 264 5.39 -9.99 7.40
C SER A 264 4.67 -8.77 6.83
N LEU A 265 4.56 -7.69 7.60
CA LEU A 265 3.92 -6.46 7.12
C LEU A 265 4.61 -5.88 5.86
N LYS A 266 5.91 -6.13 5.70
CA LYS A 266 6.72 -5.66 4.57
C LYS A 266 6.13 -6.05 3.21
N ILE A 267 5.67 -7.29 3.04
CA ILE A 267 5.17 -7.80 1.75
C ILE A 267 3.80 -7.21 1.37
N PHE A 268 3.13 -6.56 2.31
CA PHE A 268 1.88 -5.84 2.08
C PHE A 268 2.06 -4.44 1.48
N SER A 269 3.27 -3.88 1.48
CA SER A 269 3.58 -2.58 0.86
C SER A 269 2.99 -2.40 -0.55
N THR A 270 2.44 -1.21 -0.82
CA THR A 270 1.91 -0.78 -2.13
C THR A 270 3.00 -0.31 -3.10
N SER A 271 4.26 -0.27 -2.67
CA SER A 271 5.38 0.21 -3.49
C SER A 271 5.55 -0.54 -4.82
N GLY A 272 5.17 -1.83 -4.86
CA GLY A 272 5.20 -2.62 -6.10
C GLY A 272 4.17 -2.13 -7.12
N ILE A 273 2.97 -1.78 -6.65
CA ILE A 273 1.86 -1.25 -7.46
C ILE A 273 2.22 0.14 -7.98
N GLU A 274 2.76 1.01 -7.11
CA GLU A 274 3.23 2.35 -7.51
C GLU A 274 4.30 2.30 -8.61
N LYS A 275 5.29 1.41 -8.46
CA LYS A 275 6.35 1.21 -9.46
C LYS A 275 5.80 0.66 -10.77
N LYS A 276 4.94 -0.38 -10.71
CA LYS A 276 4.29 -0.94 -11.90
C LYS A 276 3.54 0.15 -12.64
N ASN A 277 2.79 0.94 -11.90
CA ASN A 277 2.01 2.01 -12.45
C ASN A 277 2.88 3.06 -13.15
N HIS A 278 3.98 3.49 -12.52
CA HIS A 278 4.97 4.39 -13.12
C HIS A 278 5.59 3.82 -14.40
N GLU A 279 5.95 2.53 -14.41
CA GLU A 279 6.48 1.85 -15.61
C GLU A 279 5.47 1.85 -16.77
N GLN A 280 4.18 1.61 -16.49
CA GLN A 280 3.14 1.64 -17.52
C GLN A 280 2.95 3.03 -18.10
N VAL A 281 2.92 4.06 -17.25
CA VAL A 281 2.82 5.44 -17.75
C VAL A 281 3.99 5.77 -18.66
N ARG A 282 5.21 5.42 -18.24
CA ARG A 282 6.41 5.66 -19.04
C ARG A 282 6.35 4.95 -20.40
N LEU A 283 5.89 3.71 -20.45
CA LEU A 283 5.82 2.90 -21.67
C LEU A 283 4.75 3.39 -22.66
N PHE A 284 3.55 3.69 -22.17
CA PHE A 284 2.38 3.97 -23.01
C PHE A 284 2.12 5.46 -23.25
N PHE A 285 2.64 6.35 -22.40
CA PHE A 285 2.47 7.81 -22.54
C PHE A 285 3.78 8.54 -22.84
N GLY A 286 4.93 7.96 -22.47
CA GLY A 286 6.25 8.52 -22.77
C GLY A 286 7.04 7.73 -23.82
N GLY A 287 6.51 6.61 -24.31
CA GLY A 287 7.19 5.68 -25.22
C GLY A 287 6.32 5.28 -26.42
N LYS A 288 6.82 4.34 -27.23
CA LYS A 288 6.14 3.84 -28.46
C LYS A 288 5.01 2.84 -28.19
N GLY A 289 4.67 2.57 -26.92
CA GLY A 289 3.72 1.51 -26.56
C GLY A 289 2.25 1.86 -26.79
N GLY A 290 1.92 3.16 -26.92
CA GLY A 290 0.56 3.62 -27.20
C GLY A 290 0.25 3.65 -28.70
N SER A 291 -0.87 3.08 -29.09
CA SER A 291 -1.45 3.21 -30.43
C SER A 291 -2.33 4.46 -30.50
N LYS A 292 -2.33 5.18 -31.63
CA LYS A 292 -3.28 6.29 -31.87
C LYS A 292 -4.71 5.79 -32.17
N LYS A 293 -4.89 4.50 -32.44
CA LYS A 293 -6.18 3.91 -32.87
C LYS A 293 -7.06 3.47 -31.69
N ASN A 294 -6.46 3.04 -30.58
CA ASN A 294 -7.19 2.48 -29.44
C ASN A 294 -7.05 3.37 -28.20
N SER A 295 -7.91 3.14 -27.19
CA SER A 295 -7.71 3.76 -25.89
C SER A 295 -6.45 3.21 -25.21
N VAL A 296 -5.78 4.04 -24.41
CA VAL A 296 -4.55 3.60 -23.72
C VAL A 296 -4.82 2.46 -22.72
N VAL A 297 -6.03 2.40 -22.14
CA VAL A 297 -6.44 1.27 -21.29
C VAL A 297 -6.50 -0.02 -22.08
N TYR A 298 -7.03 0.01 -23.30
CA TYR A 298 -7.06 -1.14 -24.18
C TYR A 298 -5.63 -1.62 -24.49
N ASP A 299 -4.75 -0.71 -24.94
CA ASP A 299 -3.36 -1.07 -25.28
C ASP A 299 -2.62 -1.66 -24.08
N ILE A 300 -2.81 -1.10 -22.88
CA ILE A 300 -2.22 -1.63 -21.65
C ILE A 300 -2.74 -3.04 -21.34
N MET A 301 -4.06 -3.25 -21.43
CA MET A 301 -4.66 -4.54 -21.12
C MET A 301 -4.27 -5.60 -22.16
N SER A 302 -4.28 -5.27 -23.45
CA SER A 302 -3.82 -6.15 -24.52
C SER A 302 -2.36 -6.57 -24.32
N PHE A 303 -1.48 -5.61 -24.03
CA PHE A 303 -0.07 -5.91 -23.76
C PHE A 303 0.11 -6.85 -22.56
N LYS A 304 -0.65 -6.63 -21.48
CA LYS A 304 -0.61 -7.49 -20.29
C LYS A 304 -1.15 -8.90 -20.57
N ASN A 305 -2.27 -9.00 -21.27
CA ASN A 305 -2.90 -10.27 -21.62
C ASN A 305 -1.99 -11.09 -22.54
N GLN A 306 -1.32 -10.43 -23.50
CA GLN A 306 -0.33 -11.08 -24.36
C GLN A 306 0.86 -11.62 -23.55
N HIS A 307 1.36 -10.86 -22.58
CA HIS A 307 2.43 -11.33 -21.70
C HIS A 307 2.00 -12.52 -20.82
N LEU A 308 0.75 -12.54 -20.33
CA LEU A 308 0.19 -13.66 -19.59
C LEU A 308 0.08 -14.91 -20.48
N PHE A 309 -0.41 -14.75 -21.70
CA PHE A 309 -0.48 -15.82 -22.69
C PHE A 309 0.91 -16.45 -22.94
N TYR A 310 1.95 -15.63 -23.11
CA TYR A 310 3.31 -16.14 -23.28
C TYR A 310 3.82 -16.91 -22.06
N LEU A 311 3.52 -16.44 -20.85
CA LEU A 311 3.88 -17.16 -19.62
C LEU A 311 3.16 -18.51 -19.52
N MET A 312 1.86 -18.55 -19.81
CA MET A 312 1.07 -19.79 -19.75
C MET A 312 1.53 -20.83 -20.77
N ASN A 313 1.97 -20.38 -21.95
CA ASN A 313 2.42 -21.26 -23.03
C ASN A 313 3.94 -21.48 -23.05
N ASN A 314 4.66 -21.13 -21.98
CA ASN A 314 6.12 -21.20 -21.89
C ASN A 314 6.84 -20.59 -23.12
N THR A 315 6.23 -19.57 -23.72
CA THR A 315 6.75 -18.93 -24.92
C THR A 315 7.86 -17.94 -24.53
N PRO A 316 9.05 -18.00 -25.14
CA PRO A 316 10.13 -17.07 -24.84
C PRO A 316 9.71 -15.61 -25.07
N THR A 317 9.67 -14.81 -24.00
CA THR A 317 9.34 -13.38 -24.07
C THR A 317 10.52 -12.51 -24.54
N LYS A 318 11.71 -13.10 -24.66
CA LYS A 318 12.89 -12.48 -25.27
C LYS A 318 13.31 -13.37 -26.43
N ILE A 319 13.22 -12.83 -27.64
CA ILE A 319 13.91 -13.42 -28.78
C ILE A 319 15.39 -13.11 -28.55
N THR A 320 16.19 -14.13 -28.24
CA THR A 320 17.63 -14.05 -28.45
C THR A 320 17.78 -13.96 -29.96
N ILE A 321 18.02 -12.77 -30.49
CA ILE A 321 18.31 -12.61 -31.92
C ILE A 321 19.63 -13.34 -32.14
N GLN A 322 19.56 -14.62 -32.51
CA GLN A 322 20.58 -15.16 -33.38
C GLN A 322 20.36 -14.43 -34.70
N ASN A 323 21.34 -13.62 -35.11
CA ASN A 323 21.33 -12.98 -36.41
C ASN A 323 21.26 -14.11 -37.46
N ILE A 324 20.06 -14.43 -37.94
CA ILE A 324 19.90 -15.27 -39.11
C ILE A 324 20.29 -14.36 -40.28
N ASN A 325 21.55 -14.48 -40.69
CA ASN A 325 22.07 -13.77 -41.84
C ASN A 325 21.50 -14.49 -43.07
N VAL A 326 20.41 -13.98 -43.63
CA VAL A 326 19.67 -14.55 -44.78
C VAL A 326 20.55 -14.63 -46.06
N ASN A 327 21.78 -14.12 -46.03
CA ASN A 327 22.72 -14.15 -47.14
C ASN A 327 23.74 -15.31 -47.14
N ASN A 328 23.72 -16.22 -46.16
CA ASN A 328 24.54 -17.44 -46.28
C ASN A 328 23.79 -18.52 -47.05
N LYS A 329 24.15 -18.67 -48.32
CA LYS A 329 23.61 -19.65 -49.28
C LYS A 329 23.98 -21.13 -48.99
N ASN A 330 24.50 -21.48 -47.81
CA ASN A 330 25.18 -22.76 -47.61
C ASN A 330 24.56 -23.76 -46.62
N ASP A 331 23.35 -23.54 -46.08
CA ASP A 331 22.71 -24.53 -45.19
C ASP A 331 21.44 -25.13 -45.81
N LYS A 332 21.57 -25.66 -47.04
CA LYS A 332 20.50 -26.42 -47.72
C LYS A 332 20.67 -27.95 -47.65
N GLU A 333 21.64 -28.46 -46.92
CA GLU A 333 21.79 -29.90 -46.71
C GLU A 333 21.96 -30.18 -45.22
N ASN A 334 20.85 -30.51 -44.56
CA ASN A 334 20.74 -31.48 -43.44
C ASN A 334 19.36 -31.36 -42.76
N LEU A 335 18.30 -31.34 -43.56
CA LEU A 335 16.92 -31.59 -43.10
C LEU A 335 16.31 -32.69 -43.97
N LEU A 336 16.86 -33.89 -43.83
CA LEU A 336 16.23 -35.16 -44.17
C LEU A 336 17.06 -36.28 -43.53
N ASN A 337 16.83 -36.47 -42.22
CA ASN A 337 16.65 -37.76 -41.55
C ASN A 337 16.24 -37.52 -40.10
#